data_AF-G2P047-F1
#
_entry.id   AF-G2P047-F1
#
_cell.length_a   1.000
_cell.length_b   1.000
_cell.length_c   1.000
_cell.angle_alpha   90.00
_cell.angle_beta   90.00
_cell.angle_gamma   90.00
#
_symmetry.space_group_name_H-M   'P 1'
#
loop_
_entity.id
_entity.type
_entity.pdbx_description
1 polymer ?
#
loop_
_entity_poly.entity_id
_entity_poly.type
_entity_poly.pdbx_seq_one_letter_code
_entity_poly.pdbx_strand_id
1 'polypeptide(L)'
;MSRRMEPTPLSDPLPEGWTYFRSEAKPVLGGQLPQWYATAPYSIPSLPAVEGRGKLDQTVSAPTWAELRRLVDAQVKQYHALMP
;
A
#
# COMPACT_ATOMS: atom_id res chain seq x y z
N MET A 1 -0.19 -29.48 -8.02
CA MET A 1 -0.66 -28.41 -7.12
C MET A 1 0.26 -27.21 -7.28
N SER A 2 -0.15 -26.20 -8.04
CA SER A 2 0.65 -25.00 -8.26
C SER A 2 0.73 -24.22 -6.96
N ARG A 3 1.89 -24.32 -6.28
CA ARG A 3 2.23 -23.51 -5.12
C ARG A 3 2.29 -22.08 -5.64
N ARG A 4 1.17 -21.33 -5.57
CA ARG A 4 1.14 -19.91 -5.88
C ARG A 4 2.16 -19.28 -4.94
N MET A 5 3.35 -18.99 -5.47
CA MET A 5 4.32 -18.18 -4.74
C MET A 5 3.65 -16.82 -4.62
N GLU A 6 3.16 -16.51 -3.42
CA GLU A 6 2.70 -15.16 -3.15
C GLU A 6 3.86 -14.21 -3.47
N PRO A 7 3.62 -13.14 -4.25
CA PRO A 7 4.66 -12.19 -4.55
C PRO A 7 5.21 -11.65 -3.24
N THR A 8 6.53 -11.62 -3.12
CA THR A 8 7.22 -11.09 -1.95
C THR A 8 7.82 -9.73 -2.29
N PRO A 9 8.13 -8.89 -1.29
CA PRO A 9 8.75 -7.58 -1.54
C PRO A 9 10.07 -7.65 -2.31
N LEU A 10 10.75 -8.80 -2.25
CA LEU A 10 11.99 -9.08 -2.98
C LEU A 10 11.75 -9.43 -4.45
N SER A 11 10.64 -10.09 -4.76
CA SER A 11 10.28 -10.49 -6.13
C SER A 11 9.53 -9.41 -6.89
N ASP A 12 8.81 -8.54 -6.17
CA ASP A 12 7.99 -7.50 -6.77
C ASP A 12 8.00 -6.25 -5.87
N PRO A 13 9.08 -5.44 -5.92
CA PRO A 13 9.27 -4.29 -5.04
C PRO A 13 8.33 -3.14 -5.41
N LEU A 14 7.90 -2.38 -4.40
CA LEU A 14 7.07 -1.19 -4.61
C LEU A 14 7.76 -0.17 -5.53
N PRO A 15 6.97 0.72 -6.17
CA PRO A 15 7.49 1.85 -6.94
C PRO A 15 8.47 2.71 -6.13
N GLU A 16 9.36 3.41 -6.85
CA GLU A 16 10.42 4.20 -6.25
C GLU A 16 9.89 5.20 -5.20
N GLY A 17 10.59 5.30 -4.07
CA GLY A 17 10.26 6.15 -2.93
C GLY A 17 9.19 5.60 -1.98
N TRP A 18 8.44 4.56 -2.35
CA TRP A 18 7.51 3.93 -1.41
C TRP A 18 8.24 3.10 -0.37
N THR A 19 7.91 3.37 0.90
CA THR A 19 8.43 2.58 2.03
C THR A 19 7.37 1.58 2.46
N TYR A 20 7.77 0.35 2.79
CA TYR A 20 6.83 -0.66 3.27
C TYR A 20 7.31 -1.28 4.57
N PHE A 21 6.36 -1.76 5.35
CA PHE A 21 6.63 -2.61 6.50
C PHE A 21 5.50 -3.63 6.68
N ARG A 22 5.81 -4.74 7.34
CA ARG A 22 4.82 -5.75 7.74
C ARG A 22 4.63 -5.66 9.23
N SER A 23 3.39 -5.55 9.70
CA SER A 23 3.12 -5.69 11.12
C SER A 23 3.33 -7.15 11.55
N GLU A 24 4.05 -7.31 12.65
CA GLU A 24 4.14 -8.61 13.32
C GLU A 24 2.87 -8.82 14.14
N ALA A 25 2.01 -9.72 13.67
CA ALA A 25 0.87 -10.14 14.46
C ALA A 25 1.37 -10.92 15.68
N LYS A 26 1.14 -10.38 16.89
CA LYS A 26 1.27 -11.17 18.11
C LYS A 26 -0.05 -11.93 18.30
N PRO A 27 -0.07 -13.27 18.20
CA PRO A 27 -1.27 -14.06 18.35
C PRO A 27 -1.57 -14.20 19.84
N VAL A 28 -1.96 -13.11 20.49
CA VAL A 28 -2.46 -13.14 21.87
C VAL A 28 -3.93 -12.77 21.78
N LEU A 29 -4.79 -13.78 21.93
CA LEU A 29 -6.23 -13.66 22.22
C LEU A 29 -6.96 -12.57 21.41
N GLY A 30 -7.08 -12.75 20.09
CA GLY A 30 -7.80 -11.81 19.20
C GLY A 30 -6.93 -10.82 18.43
N GLY A 31 -5.60 -11.01 18.44
CA GLY A 31 -4.65 -10.18 17.70
C GLY A 31 -4.93 -10.13 16.19
N GLN A 32 -4.85 -8.93 15.62
CA GLN A 32 -4.97 -8.69 14.17
C GLN A 32 -4.00 -9.55 13.37
N LEU A 33 -4.46 -10.08 12.24
CA LEU A 33 -3.61 -10.77 11.26
C LEU A 33 -2.47 -9.86 10.81
N PRO A 34 -1.30 -10.41 10.44
CA PRO A 34 -0.18 -9.61 9.99
C PRO A 34 -0.59 -8.87 8.72
N GLN A 35 -0.46 -7.55 8.74
CA GLN A 35 -0.83 -6.68 7.64
C GLN A 35 0.41 -6.03 7.05
N TRP A 36 0.40 -5.85 5.75
CA TRP A 36 1.39 -5.03 5.06
C TRP A 36 0.90 -3.59 5.03
N TYR A 37 1.85 -2.68 5.19
CA TYR A 37 1.65 -1.25 5.09
C TYR A 37 2.63 -0.70 4.08
N ALA A 38 2.18 0.26 3.28
CA ALA A 38 3.00 1.00 2.34
C ALA A 38 2.72 2.49 2.51
N THR A 39 3.78 3.26 2.71
CA THR A 39 3.72 4.71 2.87
C THR A 39 4.34 5.36 1.65
N ALA A 40 3.63 6.33 1.10
CA ALA A 40 4.06 7.06 -0.07
C ALA A 40 5.21 8.05 0.25
N PRO A 41 6.12 8.32 -0.71
CA PRO A 41 7.21 9.28 -0.53
C PRO A 41 6.77 10.73 -0.51
N TYR A 42 5.56 11.03 -1.01
CA TYR A 42 5.05 12.37 -1.09
C TYR A 42 4.43 12.80 0.24
N SER A 43 4.82 13.97 0.75
CA SER A 43 4.00 14.69 1.72
C SER A 43 2.87 15.34 0.94
N ILE A 44 1.66 14.82 1.09
CA ILE A 44 0.46 15.54 0.68
C ILE A 44 0.03 16.37 1.88
N PRO A 45 0.38 17.67 1.97
CA PRO A 45 -0.22 18.54 2.96
C PRO A 45 -1.69 18.67 2.58
N SER A 46 -2.54 17.82 3.18
CA SER A 46 -3.99 17.87 3.09
C SER A 46 -4.48 18.37 1.73
N LEU A 47 -4.36 17.55 0.68
CA LEU A 47 -5.07 17.87 -0.57
C LEU A 47 -6.51 18.14 -0.16
N PRO A 48 -7.07 19.33 -0.48
CA PRO A 48 -8.46 19.61 -0.14
C PRO A 48 -9.26 18.44 -0.68
N ALA A 49 -10.17 17.91 0.14
CA ALA A 49 -11.09 16.86 -0.27
C ALA A 49 -12.03 17.47 -1.32
N VAL A 50 -11.52 17.71 -2.53
CA VAL A 50 -12.27 18.16 -3.68
C VAL A 50 -13.08 16.94 -4.07
N GLU A 51 -14.38 17.01 -3.76
CA GLU A 51 -15.36 15.98 -4.10
C GLU A 51 -15.14 15.53 -5.56
N GLY A 52 -14.82 14.24 -5.73
CA GLY A 52 -14.61 13.64 -7.05
C GLY A 52 -13.17 13.25 -7.40
N ARG A 53 -12.16 13.62 -6.60
CA ARG A 53 -10.79 13.08 -6.73
C ARG A 53 -10.46 12.33 -5.44
N GLY A 54 -10.37 11.00 -5.54
CA GLY A 54 -10.11 10.11 -4.41
C GLY A 54 -8.95 10.62 -3.55
N LYS A 55 -9.14 10.62 -2.23
CA LYS A 55 -8.08 10.96 -1.28
C LYS A 55 -6.91 10.02 -1.56
N LEU A 56 -5.79 10.57 -2.01
CA LEU A 56 -4.54 9.82 -2.06
C LEU A 56 -4.16 9.49 -0.61
N ASP A 57 -4.25 8.23 -0.23
CA ASP A 57 -3.99 7.79 1.14
C ASP A 57 -2.48 7.75 1.39
N GLN A 58 -1.94 8.62 2.25
CA GLN A 58 -0.50 8.65 2.53
C GLN A 58 0.06 7.28 2.95
N THR A 59 -0.77 6.45 3.59
CA THR A 59 -0.45 5.06 3.91
C THR A 59 -1.60 4.15 3.51
N VAL A 60 -1.30 3.12 2.73
CA VAL A 60 -2.22 2.03 2.40
C VAL A 60 -1.83 0.78 3.17
N SER A 61 -2.83 -0.06 3.48
CA SER A 61 -2.61 -1.33 4.17
C SER A 61 -3.38 -2.46 3.52
N ALA A 62 -2.79 -3.64 3.46
CA ALA A 62 -3.43 -4.84 2.92
C ALA A 62 -2.96 -6.11 3.63
N PRO A 63 -3.79 -7.17 3.69
CA PRO A 63 -3.39 -8.43 4.32
C PRO A 63 -2.35 -9.20 3.49
N THR A 64 -2.28 -8.97 2.18
CA THR A 64 -1.30 -9.61 1.28
C THR A 64 -0.44 -8.58 0.55
N TRP A 65 0.78 -8.98 0.18
CA TRP A 65 1.68 -8.13 -0.61
C TRP A 65 1.09 -7.80 -1.99
N ALA A 66 0.43 -8.77 -2.62
CA ALA A 66 -0.21 -8.60 -3.93
C ALA A 66 -1.29 -7.51 -3.89
N GLU A 67 -2.12 -7.49 -2.84
CA GLU A 67 -3.14 -6.46 -2.66
C GLU A 67 -2.53 -5.11 -2.33
N LEU A 68 -1.50 -5.09 -1.47
CA LEU A 68 -0.77 -3.85 -1.17
C LEU A 68 -0.23 -3.23 -2.46
N ARG A 69 0.38 -4.05 -3.32
CA ARG A 69 0.92 -3.58 -4.59
C ARG A 69 -0.16 -3.01 -5.50
N ARG A 70 -1.32 -3.67 -5.60
CA ARG A 70 -2.45 -3.15 -6.37
C ARG A 70 -2.94 -1.80 -5.87
N LEU A 71 -3.00 -1.62 -4.54
CA LEU A 71 -3.38 -0.34 -3.94
C LEU A 71 -2.34 0.75 -4.25
N VAL A 72 -1.06 0.43 -4.08
CA VAL A 72 0.04 1.36 -4.39
C VAL A 72 0.03 1.75 -5.87
N ASP A 73 -0.11 0.80 -6.79
CA ASP A 73 -0.15 1.09 -8.23
C ASP A 73 -1.38 1.93 -8.61
N ALA A 74 -2.55 1.64 -8.03
CA ALA A 74 -3.75 2.45 -8.23
C ALA A 74 -3.53 3.89 -7.75
N GLN A 75 -2.87 4.04 -6.61
CA GLN A 75 -2.58 5.34 -6.02
C GLN A 75 -1.50 6.11 -6.78
N VAL A 76 -0.46 5.44 -7.28
CA VAL A 76 0.54 6.04 -8.17
C VAL A 76 -0.11 6.53 -9.46
N LYS A 77 -1.01 5.73 -10.06
CA LYS A 77 -1.79 6.17 -11.23
C LYS A 77 -2.63 7.41 -10.93
N GLN A 78 -3.31 7.44 -9.78
CA GLN A 78 -4.06 8.61 -9.36
C GLN A 78 -3.14 9.82 -9.14
N TYR A 79 -1.99 9.64 -8.48
CA TYR A 79 -1.01 10.71 -8.27
C TYR A 79 -0.53 11.31 -9.59
N HIS A 80 -0.14 10.47 -10.56
CA HIS A 80 0.24 10.95 -11.91
C HIS A 80 -0.91 11.62 -12.65
N ALA A 81 -2.16 11.21 -12.45
CA ALA A 81 -3.31 11.88 -13.05
C ALA A 81 -3.60 13.25 -12.40
N LEU A 82 -3.19 13.45 -11.14
CA LEU A 82 -3.37 14.69 -10.38
C LEU A 82 -2.21 15.68 -10.54
N MET A 83 -1.00 15.18 -10.76
CA MET A 83 0.24 15.96 -10.92
C MET A 83 0.75 15.83 -12.37
N PRO A 84 0.36 16.74 -13.28
CA PRO A 84 0.84 16.78 -14.67
C PRO A 84 2.32 17.20 -14.78
#